data_AF-A0A8H8CAM7-F1
#
_entry.id   AF-A0A8H8CAM7-F1
#
_cell.length_a   1.000
_cell.length_b   1.000
_cell.length_c   1.000
_cell.angle_alpha   90.00
_cell.angle_beta   90.00
_cell.angle_gamma   90.00
#
_symmetry.space_group_name_H-M   'P 1'
#
loop_
_entity.id
_entity.type
_entity.pdbx_description
1 polymer ?
#
loop_
_entity_poly.entity_id
_entity_poly.type
_entity_poly.pdbx_seq_one_letter_code
_entity_poly.pdbx_strand_id
1 'polypeptide(L)'
;MARSHQTQLFVCLLATLFGGLLASIIYIDFLSQASIIQANMKRALDQQEKPDKYWIDGCWRDDICATQDPATRIDLDANGVLTKIILCWLSIGGVIIVDDMSSVEYSYLGLDHLEINQRSYNSTEEDAFCRALRRTEGKWWDSYWEWEWATQMLARHMSPTEKEFLHLGWSETGGVWLLRYENKYPHVVLRGTPTEIAYKEIINNATTMEERWRAIESCGGTFFKDPRDSEYIKPLLDGFGEHEEQDNSPSPEERNQEDPEWLLEYMANL
;
A
#
# COMPACT_ATOMS: atom_id res chain seq x y z
N MET A 1 35.61 -19.91 -67.64
CA MET A 1 34.58 -19.79 -66.58
C MET A 1 35.12 -19.69 -65.14
N ALA A 2 36.41 -19.37 -64.90
CA ALA A 2 36.98 -19.33 -63.54
C ALA A 2 37.11 -17.93 -62.91
N ARG A 3 36.95 -16.83 -63.68
CA ARG A 3 37.09 -15.46 -63.16
C ARG A 3 35.83 -14.89 -62.49
N SER A 4 34.67 -15.54 -62.63
CA SER A 4 33.39 -15.07 -62.06
C SER A 4 33.24 -15.40 -60.57
N HIS A 5 33.78 -16.55 -60.13
CA HIS A 5 33.63 -17.02 -58.75
C HIS A 5 34.53 -16.28 -57.75
N GLN A 6 35.72 -15.82 -58.16
CA GLN A 6 36.62 -15.10 -57.27
C GLN A 6 36.08 -13.71 -56.88
N THR A 7 35.42 -13.02 -57.81
CA THR A 7 34.87 -11.68 -57.56
C THR A 7 33.67 -11.73 -56.61
N GLN A 8 32.81 -12.76 -56.72
CA GLN A 8 31.67 -12.93 -55.82
C GLN A 8 32.08 -13.28 -54.38
N LEU A 9 33.12 -14.10 -54.21
CA LEU A 9 33.68 -14.42 -52.89
C LEU A 9 34.30 -13.20 -52.21
N PHE A 10 35.00 -12.35 -52.98
CA PHE A 10 35.60 -11.11 -52.45
C PHE A 10 34.55 -10.08 -52.00
N VAL A 11 33.46 -9.94 -52.77
CA VAL A 11 32.36 -9.04 -52.42
C VAL A 11 31.60 -9.52 -51.17
N CYS A 12 31.39 -10.83 -51.01
CA CYS A 12 30.76 -11.38 -49.80
C CYS A 12 31.65 -11.26 -48.54
N LEU A 13 32.96 -11.41 -48.68
CA LEU A 13 33.92 -11.21 -47.58
C LEU A 13 34.02 -9.75 -47.16
N LEU A 14 34.00 -8.81 -48.11
CA LEU A 14 33.96 -7.38 -47.81
C LEU A 14 32.64 -6.99 -47.14
N ALA A 15 31.50 -7.50 -47.60
CA ALA A 15 30.20 -7.18 -47.00
C ALA A 15 30.07 -7.69 -45.54
N THR A 16 30.62 -8.86 -45.22
CA THR A 16 30.60 -9.40 -43.85
C THR A 16 31.58 -8.67 -42.93
N LEU A 17 32.77 -8.29 -43.42
CA LEU A 17 33.73 -7.49 -42.65
C LEU A 17 33.21 -6.07 -42.37
N PHE A 18 32.61 -5.40 -43.37
CA PHE A 18 32.03 -4.07 -43.18
C PHE A 18 30.78 -4.09 -42.29
N GLY A 19 29.92 -5.10 -42.42
CA GLY A 19 28.76 -5.28 -41.55
C GLY A 19 29.14 -5.53 -40.09
N GLY A 20 30.17 -6.35 -39.84
CA GLY A 20 30.70 -6.60 -38.51
C GLY A 20 31.33 -5.36 -37.88
N LEU A 21 32.08 -4.58 -38.67
CA LEU A 21 32.67 -3.30 -38.22
C LEU A 21 31.60 -2.27 -37.85
N LEU A 22 30.57 -2.10 -38.69
CA LEU A 22 29.46 -1.18 -38.39
C LEU A 22 28.68 -1.61 -37.14
N ALA A 23 28.39 -2.90 -36.98
CA ALA A 23 27.72 -3.41 -35.78
C ALA A 23 28.58 -3.21 -34.52
N SER A 24 29.90 -3.39 -34.60
CA SER A 24 30.81 -3.15 -33.49
C SER A 24 30.92 -1.67 -33.12
N ILE A 25 30.91 -0.76 -34.10
CA ILE A 25 30.93 0.69 -33.86
C ILE A 25 29.63 1.13 -33.18
N ILE A 26 28.47 0.67 -33.65
CA ILE A 26 27.18 0.97 -33.03
C ILE A 26 27.12 0.42 -31.59
N TYR A 27 27.66 -0.78 -31.35
CA TYR A 27 27.69 -1.37 -30.01
C TYR A 27 28.63 -0.60 -29.06
N ILE A 28 29.79 -0.14 -29.54
CA ILE A 28 30.71 0.70 -28.77
C ILE A 28 30.07 2.06 -28.45
N ASP A 29 29.39 2.68 -29.42
CA ASP A 29 28.66 3.94 -29.20
C ASP A 29 27.52 3.75 -28.19
N PHE A 30 26.79 2.63 -28.25
CA PHE A 30 25.73 2.32 -27.29
C PHE A 30 26.27 2.11 -25.86
N LEU A 31 27.38 1.38 -25.69
CA LEU A 31 28.03 1.20 -24.39
C LEU A 31 28.62 2.51 -23.86
N SER A 32 29.18 3.35 -24.74
CA SER A 32 29.66 4.68 -24.40
C SER A 32 28.52 5.57 -23.91
N GLN A 33 27.41 5.64 -24.65
CA GLN A 33 26.19 6.36 -24.26
C GLN A 33 25.64 5.86 -22.91
N ALA A 34 25.55 4.54 -22.71
CA ALA A 34 25.08 3.97 -21.45
C ALA A 34 25.99 4.35 -20.26
N SER A 35 27.31 4.34 -20.44
CA SER A 35 28.25 4.74 -19.39
C SER A 35 28.17 6.23 -19.06
N ILE A 36 27.93 7.08 -20.07
CA ILE A 36 27.74 8.52 -19.90
C ILE A 36 26.42 8.80 -19.18
N ILE A 37 25.35 8.08 -19.53
CA ILE A 37 24.05 8.18 -18.86
C ILE A 37 24.17 7.77 -17.39
N GLN A 38 24.82 6.64 -17.10
CA GLN A 38 25.05 6.19 -15.72
C GLN A 38 25.91 7.18 -14.92
N ALA A 39 26.96 7.74 -15.53
CA ALA A 39 27.81 8.73 -14.87
C ALA A 39 27.07 10.06 -14.60
N ASN A 40 26.21 10.48 -15.52
CA ASN A 40 25.39 11.69 -15.36
C ASN A 40 24.27 11.47 -14.33
N MET A 41 23.67 10.29 -14.30
CA MET A 41 22.66 9.91 -13.31
C MET A 41 23.26 9.81 -11.90
N LYS A 42 24.47 9.24 -11.77
CA LYS A 42 25.24 9.25 -10.52
C LYS A 42 25.64 10.66 -10.10
N ARG A 43 26.07 11.53 -11.02
CA ARG A 43 26.32 12.94 -10.71
C ARG A 43 25.05 13.69 -10.31
N ALA A 44 23.90 13.38 -10.91
CA ALA A 44 22.63 14.00 -10.54
C ALA A 44 22.21 13.58 -9.12
N LEU A 45 22.42 12.32 -8.75
CA LEU A 45 22.24 11.83 -7.38
C LEU A 45 23.26 12.43 -6.39
N ASP A 46 24.52 12.56 -6.79
CA ASP A 46 25.58 13.15 -5.94
C ASP A 46 25.46 14.69 -5.83
N GLN A 47 24.84 15.36 -6.82
CA GLN A 47 24.55 16.81 -6.81
C GLN A 47 23.20 17.16 -6.18
N GLN A 48 22.36 16.16 -5.90
CA GLN A 48 21.26 16.36 -4.98
C GLN A 48 21.89 16.57 -3.61
N GLU A 49 22.14 17.83 -3.25
CA GLU A 49 22.58 18.22 -1.92
C GLU A 49 21.75 17.40 -0.93
N LYS A 50 22.43 16.57 -0.11
CA LYS A 50 21.79 15.90 1.00
C LYS A 50 21.04 17.00 1.74
N PRO A 51 19.71 17.00 1.73
CA PRO A 51 18.98 18.09 2.32
C PRO A 51 19.21 17.96 3.81
N ASP A 52 20.10 18.80 4.33
CA ASP A 52 20.36 18.89 5.75
C ASP A 52 19.01 19.19 6.42
N LYS A 53 18.51 18.19 7.17
CA LYS A 53 17.27 18.20 7.96
C LYS A 53 15.98 18.24 7.14
N TYR A 54 15.45 17.06 6.79
CA TYR A 54 14.07 16.92 6.31
C TYR A 54 13.02 16.81 7.42
N TRP A 55 13.40 16.82 8.69
CA TRP A 55 12.46 16.52 9.77
C TRP A 55 12.71 17.36 11.02
N ILE A 56 12.53 18.67 10.89
CA ILE A 56 12.29 19.52 12.05
C ILE A 56 10.79 19.83 12.02
N ASP A 57 10.06 19.19 12.93
CA ASP A 57 8.68 19.51 13.32
C ASP A 57 7.55 19.28 12.29
N GLY A 58 7.77 18.47 11.24
CA GLY A 58 6.69 18.02 10.36
C GLY A 58 6.16 19.07 9.36
N CYS A 59 6.94 20.10 9.05
CA CYS A 59 6.56 21.14 8.09
C CYS A 59 7.42 21.08 6.82
N TRP A 60 6.79 21.18 5.65
CA TRP A 60 7.50 21.50 4.40
C TRP A 60 8.06 22.92 4.46
N ARG A 61 9.13 23.16 3.69
CA ARG A 61 9.88 24.44 3.66
C ARG A 61 9.06 25.66 3.19
N ASP A 62 7.83 25.44 2.72
CA ASP A 62 6.92 26.42 2.13
C ASP A 62 5.66 26.70 2.99
N ASP A 63 5.75 26.60 4.33
CA ASP A 63 4.64 26.89 5.28
C ASP A 63 3.37 26.04 5.09
N ILE A 64 3.45 24.92 4.35
CA ILE A 64 2.43 23.88 4.37
C ILE A 64 2.70 23.04 5.63
N CYS A 65 2.25 23.56 6.78
CA CYS A 65 2.15 22.76 7.99
C CYS A 65 1.24 21.56 7.68
N ALA A 66 1.64 20.37 8.11
CA ALA A 66 0.76 19.20 8.15
C ALA A 66 -0.63 19.68 8.62
N THR A 67 -1.60 19.58 7.73
CA THR A 67 -2.95 20.09 7.97
C THR A 67 -3.49 19.46 9.26
N GLN A 68 -4.39 20.16 9.95
CA GLN A 68 -5.18 19.56 11.04
C GLN A 68 -5.64 18.17 10.63
N ASP A 69 -5.62 17.22 11.58
CA ASP A 69 -6.23 15.90 11.38
C ASP A 69 -7.60 16.08 10.69
N PRO A 70 -7.92 15.23 9.70
CA PRO A 70 -9.15 15.39 8.93
C PRO A 70 -10.35 15.50 9.88
N ALA A 71 -11.17 16.53 9.69
CA ALA A 71 -12.37 16.72 10.51
C ALA A 71 -13.54 15.84 10.04
N THR A 72 -13.47 15.31 8.82
CA THR A 72 -14.49 14.47 8.19
C THR A 72 -14.19 13.00 8.42
N ARG A 73 -15.26 12.19 8.64
CA ARG A 73 -15.14 10.75 8.83
C ARG A 73 -14.69 10.02 7.56
N ILE A 74 -15.03 10.57 6.41
CA ILE A 74 -14.58 10.11 5.10
C ILE A 74 -13.40 10.98 4.69
N ASP A 75 -12.30 10.35 4.26
CA ASP A 75 -11.18 11.06 3.68
C ASP A 75 -11.59 11.66 2.32
N LEU A 76 -11.09 12.85 2.05
CA LEU A 76 -11.29 13.54 0.78
C LEU A 76 -9.95 13.62 0.08
N ASP A 77 -9.90 13.23 -1.20
CA ASP A 77 -8.67 13.33 -1.97
C ASP A 77 -8.23 14.80 -2.17
N ALA A 78 -7.07 15.02 -2.80
CA ALA A 78 -6.55 16.37 -3.07
C ALA A 78 -7.50 17.27 -3.90
N ASN A 79 -8.52 16.70 -4.55
CA ASN A 79 -9.53 17.40 -5.32
C ASN A 79 -10.86 17.56 -4.56
N GLY A 80 -10.95 17.11 -3.30
CA GLY A 80 -12.16 17.13 -2.49
C GLY A 80 -13.17 16.04 -2.88
N VAL A 81 -12.74 14.98 -3.58
CA VAL A 81 -13.59 13.86 -3.97
C VAL A 81 -13.62 12.82 -2.86
N LEU A 82 -14.80 12.23 -2.62
CA LEU A 82 -14.97 11.17 -1.65
C LEU A 82 -14.10 9.97 -2.00
N THR A 83 -13.22 9.61 -1.07
CA THR A 83 -12.51 8.35 -1.12
C THR A 83 -13.37 7.25 -0.47
N LYS A 84 -12.86 6.02 -0.48
CA LYS A 84 -13.44 4.91 0.29
C LYS A 84 -12.72 4.69 1.62
N ILE A 85 -12.03 5.72 2.12
CA ILE A 85 -11.29 5.63 3.38
C ILE A 85 -12.14 6.22 4.49
N ILE A 86 -12.35 5.42 5.54
CA ILE A 86 -13.14 5.81 6.71
C ILE A 86 -12.22 5.89 7.93
N LEU A 87 -12.36 6.98 8.68
CA LEU A 87 -11.58 7.27 9.87
C LEU A 87 -12.46 7.32 11.13
N CYS A 88 -11.84 7.06 12.26
CA CYS A 88 -12.42 7.43 13.55
C CYS A 88 -11.32 7.73 14.56
N TRP A 89 -11.63 8.55 15.57
CA TRP A 89 -10.65 9.03 16.55
C TRP A 89 -10.93 8.45 17.92
N LEU A 90 -9.91 7.84 18.49
CA LEU A 90 -9.98 7.23 19.81
C LEU A 90 -9.80 8.30 20.88
N SER A 91 -10.57 8.21 21.97
CA SER A 91 -10.43 9.11 23.12
C SER A 91 -9.06 9.01 23.80
N ILE A 92 -8.38 7.87 23.64
CA ILE A 92 -7.03 7.60 24.18
C ILE A 92 -5.91 8.00 23.21
N GLY A 93 -6.23 8.57 22.05
CA GLY A 93 -5.27 8.92 21.01
C GLY A 93 -5.16 7.87 19.91
N GLY A 94 -4.65 8.29 18.75
CA GLY A 94 -4.63 7.48 17.54
C GLY A 94 -5.90 7.59 16.70
N VAL A 95 -5.84 6.97 15.52
CA VAL A 95 -6.92 6.93 14.53
C VAL A 95 -7.08 5.49 14.05
N ILE A 96 -8.33 5.04 13.87
CA ILE A 96 -8.58 3.77 13.17
C ILE A 96 -8.99 4.12 11.74
N ILE A 97 -8.34 3.47 10.78
CA ILE A 97 -8.54 3.70 9.36
C ILE A 97 -8.92 2.38 8.68
N VAL A 98 -9.97 2.43 7.86
CA VAL A 98 -10.33 1.38 6.91
C VAL A 98 -10.06 1.89 5.52
N ASP A 99 -9.24 1.17 4.76
CA ASP A 99 -8.99 1.45 3.36
C ASP A 99 -9.97 0.67 2.48
N ASP A 100 -10.60 1.34 1.50
CA ASP A 100 -11.47 0.72 0.49
C ASP A 100 -12.71 0.01 1.09
N MET A 101 -13.46 0.76 1.89
CA MET A 101 -14.68 0.28 2.53
C MET A 101 -15.74 -0.13 1.49
N SER A 102 -16.33 -1.31 1.69
CA SER A 102 -17.41 -1.86 0.87
C SER A 102 -18.79 -1.36 1.27
N SER A 103 -19.77 -1.41 0.36
CA SER A 103 -21.16 -0.99 0.63
C SER A 103 -21.81 -1.75 1.81
N VAL A 104 -21.42 -3.01 2.01
CA VAL A 104 -21.87 -3.84 3.14
C VAL A 104 -21.35 -3.29 4.47
N GLU A 105 -20.11 -2.82 4.50
CA GLU A 105 -19.51 -2.25 5.72
C GLU A 105 -20.11 -0.89 6.06
N TYR A 106 -20.38 -0.04 5.05
CA TYR A 106 -21.16 1.18 5.25
C TYR A 106 -22.51 0.88 5.91
N SER A 107 -23.24 -0.12 5.37
CA SER A 107 -24.53 -0.54 5.90
C SER A 107 -24.43 -1.12 7.31
N TYR A 108 -23.38 -1.90 7.59
CA TYR A 108 -23.10 -2.46 8.92
C TYR A 108 -22.83 -1.38 9.97
N LEU A 109 -22.13 -0.31 9.57
CA LEU A 109 -21.81 0.83 10.44
C LEU A 109 -22.95 1.85 10.52
N GLY A 110 -24.03 1.67 9.76
CA GLY A 110 -25.15 2.62 9.69
C GLY A 110 -24.77 3.94 9.03
N LEU A 111 -23.75 3.94 8.17
CA LEU A 111 -23.31 5.10 7.42
C LEU A 111 -24.03 5.19 6.07
N ASP A 112 -24.36 6.41 5.65
CA ASP A 112 -24.82 6.66 4.28
C ASP A 112 -23.60 6.80 3.36
N HIS A 113 -23.46 5.90 2.39
CA HIS A 113 -22.36 5.92 1.42
C HIS A 113 -22.52 6.99 0.34
N LEU A 114 -23.66 7.69 0.30
CA LEU A 114 -23.95 8.77 -0.65
C LEU A 114 -23.74 10.17 -0.08
N GLU A 115 -23.47 10.29 1.23
CA GLU A 115 -23.32 11.57 1.92
C GLU A 115 -21.98 11.69 2.65
N ILE A 116 -21.54 12.94 2.88
CA ILE A 116 -20.36 13.22 3.68
C ILE A 116 -20.70 13.04 5.16
N ASN A 117 -20.25 11.92 5.74
CA ASN A 117 -20.44 11.65 7.16
C ASN A 117 -19.45 12.48 7.99
N GLN A 118 -19.96 13.24 8.96
CA GLN A 118 -19.14 13.99 9.91
C GLN A 118 -18.76 13.12 11.10
N ARG A 119 -17.63 13.42 11.74
CA ARG A 119 -17.25 12.78 13.01
C ARG A 119 -18.18 13.23 14.14
N SER A 120 -18.28 12.42 15.20
CA SER A 120 -18.83 12.91 16.46
C SER A 120 -17.75 13.65 17.25
N TYR A 121 -18.15 14.74 17.91
CA TYR A 121 -17.30 15.42 18.91
C TYR A 121 -17.55 14.89 20.33
N ASN A 122 -18.55 14.02 20.50
CA ASN A 122 -18.76 13.29 21.74
C ASN A 122 -17.83 12.06 21.76
N SER A 123 -16.83 12.07 22.64
CA SER A 123 -15.83 11.00 22.73
C SER A 123 -16.44 9.61 22.96
N THR A 124 -17.54 9.52 23.72
CA THR A 124 -18.18 8.22 23.99
C THR A 124 -18.85 7.64 22.75
N GLU A 125 -19.49 8.49 21.95
CA GLU A 125 -20.10 8.10 20.68
C GLU A 125 -19.03 7.73 19.64
N GLU A 126 -17.97 8.54 19.55
CA GLU A 126 -16.88 8.30 18.62
C GLU A 126 -16.13 7.01 18.95
N ASP A 127 -15.85 6.75 20.22
CA ASP A 127 -15.27 5.48 20.68
C ASP A 127 -16.18 4.29 20.38
N ALA A 128 -17.50 4.46 20.46
CA ALA A 128 -18.45 3.41 20.09
C ALA A 128 -18.41 3.12 18.59
N PHE A 129 -18.33 4.17 17.77
CA PHE A 129 -18.11 4.04 16.34
C PHE A 129 -16.78 3.36 16.04
N CYS A 130 -15.69 3.75 16.70
CA CYS A 130 -14.38 3.12 16.54
C CYS A 130 -14.38 1.63 16.88
N ARG A 131 -15.08 1.22 17.95
CA ARG A 131 -15.25 -0.21 18.24
C ARG A 131 -16.02 -0.95 17.15
N ALA A 132 -17.01 -0.30 16.51
CA ALA A 132 -17.71 -0.89 15.38
C ALA A 132 -16.81 -0.96 14.13
N LEU A 133 -16.02 0.09 13.87
CA LEU A 133 -15.07 0.16 12.77
C LEU A 133 -13.98 -0.93 12.89
N ARG A 134 -13.48 -1.23 14.10
CA ARG A 134 -12.56 -2.36 14.32
C ARG A 134 -13.17 -3.74 14.08
N ARG A 135 -14.51 -3.87 14.12
CA ARG A 135 -15.20 -5.10 13.71
C ARG A 135 -15.33 -5.21 12.20
N THR A 136 -15.05 -4.13 11.49
CA THR A 136 -14.70 -4.15 10.07
C THR A 136 -13.18 -4.20 9.94
N GLU A 137 -12.63 -4.03 8.74
CA GLU A 137 -11.20 -4.18 8.43
C GLU A 137 -10.33 -3.02 8.99
N GLY A 138 -10.77 -2.38 10.07
CA GLY A 138 -10.20 -1.16 10.62
C GLY A 138 -8.92 -1.41 11.39
N LYS A 139 -7.86 -0.71 10.98
CA LYS A 139 -6.54 -0.79 11.61
C LYS A 139 -6.22 0.50 12.36
N TRP A 140 -5.63 0.34 13.54
CA TRP A 140 -5.14 1.45 14.35
C TRP A 140 -3.84 2.01 13.78
N TRP A 141 -3.75 3.34 13.72
CA TRP A 141 -2.54 4.12 13.43
C TRP A 141 -2.34 5.20 14.49
N ASP A 142 -1.09 5.57 14.76
CA ASP A 142 -0.77 6.60 15.75
C ASP A 142 -1.29 7.98 15.35
N SER A 143 -1.30 8.26 14.04
CA SER A 143 -1.93 9.44 13.47
C SER A 143 -2.35 9.19 12.02
N TYR A 144 -3.16 10.10 11.48
CA TYR A 144 -3.54 10.07 10.06
C TYR A 144 -2.30 10.14 9.14
N TRP A 145 -1.34 11.00 9.49
CA TRP A 145 -0.11 11.18 8.73
C TRP A 145 0.80 9.96 8.76
N GLU A 146 0.83 9.23 9.87
CA GLU A 146 1.57 7.96 9.93
C GLU A 146 1.01 6.94 8.94
N TRP A 147 -0.31 6.83 8.81
CA TRP A 147 -0.94 6.02 7.77
C TRP A 147 -0.63 6.55 6.37
N GLU A 148 -0.78 7.86 6.13
CA GLU A 148 -0.60 8.45 4.80
C GLU A 148 0.84 8.29 4.31
N TRP A 149 1.82 8.52 5.19
CA TRP A 149 3.24 8.31 4.90
C TRP A 149 3.57 6.85 4.61
N ALA A 150 2.96 5.91 5.33
CA ALA A 150 3.23 4.48 5.15
C ALA A 150 2.54 3.88 3.91
N THR A 151 1.41 4.44 3.48
CA THR A 151 0.54 3.83 2.46
C THR A 151 0.47 4.64 1.16
N GLN A 152 0.04 5.90 1.22
CA GLN A 152 -0.21 6.72 0.03
C GLN A 152 1.06 7.34 -0.52
N MET A 153 1.92 7.87 0.37
CA MET A 153 3.15 8.54 -0.04
C MET A 153 4.34 7.59 -0.15
N LEU A 154 4.25 6.39 0.46
CA LEU A 154 5.34 5.42 0.54
C LEU A 154 6.64 6.06 1.09
N ALA A 155 6.48 7.03 1.99
CA ALA A 155 7.56 7.77 2.62
C ALA A 155 8.24 6.99 3.76
N ARG A 156 7.61 5.91 4.24
CA ARG A 156 8.22 4.95 5.16
C ARG A 156 7.73 3.52 4.90
N HIS A 157 8.48 2.55 5.41
CA HIS A 157 8.04 1.16 5.44
C HIS A 157 6.89 0.96 6.43
N MET A 158 5.95 0.11 6.03
CA MET A 158 5.01 -0.51 6.96
C MET A 158 5.68 -1.69 7.66
N SER A 159 5.48 -1.76 8.97
CA SER A 159 5.74 -2.94 9.79
C SER A 159 4.91 -4.15 9.32
N PRO A 160 5.31 -5.38 9.68
CA PRO A 160 4.51 -6.58 9.38
C PRO A 160 3.07 -6.48 9.89
N THR A 161 2.89 -5.93 11.09
CA THR A 161 1.57 -5.72 11.67
C THR A 161 0.77 -4.71 10.86
N GLU A 162 1.36 -3.62 10.35
CA GLU A 162 0.69 -2.64 9.48
C GLU A 162 0.34 -3.20 8.08
N LYS A 163 1.12 -4.14 7.55
CA LYS A 163 0.87 -4.83 6.28
C LYS A 163 -0.26 -5.87 6.36
N GLU A 164 -0.45 -6.48 7.53
CA GLU A 164 -1.48 -7.50 7.75
C GLU A 164 -2.89 -6.98 7.41
N PHE A 165 -3.72 -7.83 6.84
CA PHE A 165 -5.09 -7.49 6.48
C PHE A 165 -6.06 -8.60 6.89
N LEU A 166 -7.17 -8.22 7.51
CA LEU A 166 -8.18 -9.14 8.03
C LEU A 166 -9.52 -8.83 7.37
N HIS A 167 -10.01 -9.71 6.51
CA HIS A 167 -11.38 -9.67 6.03
C HIS A 167 -12.31 -10.33 7.06
N LEU A 168 -13.35 -9.62 7.48
CA LEU A 168 -14.29 -10.08 8.49
C LEU A 168 -15.72 -10.15 7.94
N GLY A 169 -16.40 -11.26 8.25
CA GLY A 169 -17.81 -11.47 7.91
C GLY A 169 -18.59 -11.98 9.12
N TRP A 170 -19.49 -11.16 9.66
CA TRP A 170 -20.28 -11.49 10.85
C TRP A 170 -21.55 -12.25 10.46
N SER A 171 -21.81 -13.40 11.08
CA SER A 171 -23.06 -14.13 10.83
C SER A 171 -24.18 -13.60 11.73
N GLU A 172 -25.40 -13.47 11.19
CA GLU A 172 -26.61 -13.19 12.00
C GLU A 172 -26.85 -14.25 13.08
N THR A 173 -26.42 -15.50 12.84
CA THR A 173 -26.56 -16.61 13.80
C THR A 173 -25.49 -16.62 14.89
N GLY A 174 -24.57 -15.64 14.85
CA GLY A 174 -23.41 -15.54 15.73
C GLY A 174 -22.14 -16.15 15.13
N GLY A 175 -21.00 -15.74 15.67
CA GLY A 175 -19.68 -16.09 15.14
C GLY A 175 -19.23 -15.18 14.01
N VAL A 176 -18.01 -15.42 13.53
CA VAL A 176 -17.33 -14.58 12.56
C VAL A 176 -16.47 -15.42 11.62
N TRP A 177 -16.50 -15.07 10.34
CA TRP A 177 -15.59 -15.58 9.34
C TRP A 177 -14.41 -14.64 9.19
N LEU A 178 -13.20 -15.21 9.18
CA LEU A 178 -11.94 -14.48 9.05
C LEU A 178 -11.14 -15.02 7.87
N LEU A 179 -10.69 -14.13 6.99
CA LEU A 179 -9.64 -14.40 6.02
C LEU A 179 -8.50 -13.41 6.25
N ARG A 180 -7.30 -13.95 6.50
CA ARG A 180 -6.10 -13.18 6.87
C ARG A 180 -5.11 -13.19 5.72
N TYR A 181 -4.56 -12.03 5.42
CA TYR A 181 -3.39 -11.85 4.58
C TYR A 181 -2.27 -11.17 5.38
N GLU A 182 -1.04 -11.58 5.14
CA GLU A 182 0.11 -10.99 5.81
C GLU A 182 0.52 -9.65 5.18
N ASN A 183 0.12 -9.41 3.93
CA ASN A 183 0.46 -8.19 3.20
C ASN A 183 -0.66 -7.76 2.26
N LYS A 184 -1.32 -6.63 2.55
CA LYS A 184 -2.37 -6.05 1.67
C LYS A 184 -1.88 -5.59 0.29
N TYR A 185 -0.57 -5.49 0.07
CA TYR A 185 0.04 -5.14 -1.22
C TYR A 185 0.94 -6.28 -1.71
N PRO A 186 0.36 -7.40 -2.19
CA PRO A 186 1.15 -8.51 -2.71
C PRO A 186 1.95 -8.10 -3.95
N HIS A 187 3.19 -8.59 -4.05
CA HIS A 187 4.06 -8.38 -5.20
C HIS A 187 3.52 -9.07 -6.48
N VAL A 188 4.04 -8.62 -7.63
CA VAL A 188 3.84 -9.14 -9.00
C VAL A 188 3.21 -10.53 -9.08
N VAL A 189 2.04 -10.60 -9.70
CA VAL A 189 1.25 -11.84 -9.80
C VAL A 189 1.16 -12.28 -11.26
N LEU A 190 1.41 -13.57 -11.50
CA LEU A 190 1.33 -14.16 -12.83
C LEU A 190 -0.10 -14.03 -13.36
N ARG A 191 -0.24 -13.58 -14.62
CA ARG A 191 -1.56 -13.46 -15.26
C ARG A 191 -2.32 -14.79 -15.18
N GLY A 192 -3.49 -14.79 -14.56
CA GLY A 192 -4.40 -15.94 -14.48
C GLY A 192 -4.46 -16.66 -13.12
N THR A 193 -3.64 -16.27 -12.14
CA THR A 193 -3.79 -16.75 -10.76
C THR A 193 -4.68 -15.79 -9.97
N PRO A 194 -5.73 -16.27 -9.26
CA PRO A 194 -6.43 -15.45 -8.27
C PRO A 194 -5.43 -14.93 -7.24
N THR A 195 -5.53 -13.63 -6.95
CA THR A 195 -4.63 -12.90 -6.07
C THR A 195 -5.42 -12.43 -4.84
N GLU A 196 -4.73 -11.97 -3.81
CA GLU A 196 -5.39 -11.38 -2.64
C GLU A 196 -6.28 -10.19 -3.05
N ILE A 197 -5.88 -9.45 -4.09
CA ILE A 197 -6.70 -8.40 -4.73
C ILE A 197 -7.98 -9.00 -5.32
N ALA A 198 -7.90 -10.10 -6.06
CA ALA A 198 -9.09 -10.74 -6.63
C ALA A 198 -10.06 -11.23 -5.54
N TYR A 199 -9.55 -11.80 -4.45
CA TYR A 199 -10.38 -12.23 -3.33
C TYR A 199 -11.01 -11.05 -2.60
N LYS A 200 -10.27 -9.96 -2.41
CA LYS A 200 -10.82 -8.70 -1.89
C LYS A 200 -11.97 -8.20 -2.77
N GLU A 201 -11.83 -8.18 -4.09
CA GLU A 201 -12.91 -7.78 -5.00
C GLU A 201 -14.13 -8.72 -4.91
N ILE A 202 -13.93 -10.03 -4.80
CA ILE A 202 -15.03 -10.99 -4.59
C ILE A 202 -15.78 -10.68 -3.30
N ILE A 203 -15.05 -10.38 -2.21
CA ILE A 203 -15.62 -10.03 -0.91
C ILE A 203 -16.32 -8.66 -0.96
N ASN A 204 -15.76 -7.68 -1.65
CA ASN A 204 -16.31 -6.33 -1.80
C ASN A 204 -17.54 -6.25 -2.71
N ASN A 205 -17.73 -7.25 -3.58
CA ASN A 205 -18.94 -7.39 -4.41
C ASN A 205 -20.17 -7.90 -3.63
N ALA A 206 -20.00 -8.36 -2.39
CA ALA A 206 -21.14 -8.73 -1.55
C ALA A 206 -22.08 -7.54 -1.35
N THR A 207 -23.39 -7.81 -1.29
CA THR A 207 -24.41 -6.79 -1.05
C THR A 207 -25.04 -6.89 0.35
N THR A 208 -24.76 -7.98 1.06
CA THR A 208 -25.19 -8.21 2.45
C THR A 208 -24.05 -8.81 3.27
N MET A 209 -24.16 -8.74 4.59
CA MET A 209 -23.18 -9.39 5.48
C MET A 209 -23.20 -10.92 5.30
N GLU A 210 -24.38 -11.50 5.02
CA GLU A 210 -24.55 -12.90 4.63
C GLU A 210 -23.76 -13.30 3.39
N GLU A 211 -23.83 -12.49 2.34
CA GLU A 211 -23.03 -12.72 1.13
C GLU A 211 -21.55 -12.52 1.40
N ARG A 212 -21.18 -11.55 2.24
CA ARG A 212 -19.79 -11.24 2.57
C ARG A 212 -19.11 -12.40 3.28
N TRP A 213 -19.73 -12.97 4.31
CA TRP A 213 -19.11 -14.10 5.00
C TRP A 213 -19.05 -15.35 4.13
N ARG A 214 -20.00 -15.56 3.20
CA ARG A 214 -19.93 -16.64 2.18
C ARG A 214 -18.81 -16.41 1.18
N ALA A 215 -18.58 -15.16 0.77
CA ALA A 215 -17.46 -14.80 -0.08
C ALA A 215 -16.13 -15.10 0.63
N ILE A 216 -16.00 -14.73 1.90
CA ILE A 216 -14.85 -15.06 2.76
C ILE A 216 -14.67 -16.57 2.87
N GLU A 217 -15.72 -17.34 3.13
CA GLU A 217 -15.69 -18.81 3.14
C GLU A 217 -15.17 -19.36 1.81
N SER A 218 -15.69 -18.87 0.69
CA SER A 218 -15.28 -19.32 -0.66
C SER A 218 -13.82 -18.99 -0.99
N CYS A 219 -13.26 -17.96 -0.35
CA CYS A 219 -11.86 -17.56 -0.47
C CYS A 219 -10.94 -18.29 0.54
N GLY A 220 -11.46 -19.28 1.29
CA GLY A 220 -10.68 -20.06 2.25
C GLY A 220 -10.64 -19.49 3.66
N GLY A 221 -11.58 -18.59 4.01
CA GLY A 221 -11.72 -18.07 5.36
C GLY A 221 -12.06 -19.14 6.39
N THR A 222 -11.77 -18.85 7.66
CA THR A 222 -12.02 -19.74 8.80
C THR A 222 -13.16 -19.19 9.65
N PHE A 223 -14.10 -20.05 10.03
CA PHE A 223 -15.20 -19.70 10.92
C PHE A 223 -14.81 -19.87 12.39
N PHE A 224 -15.10 -18.84 13.19
CA PHE A 224 -14.97 -18.85 14.64
C PHE A 224 -16.34 -18.71 15.28
N LYS A 225 -16.76 -19.73 16.03
CA LYS A 225 -18.04 -19.74 16.73
C LYS A 225 -18.06 -18.70 17.86
N ASP A 226 -17.02 -18.69 18.69
CA ASP A 226 -16.72 -17.55 19.55
C ASP A 226 -15.62 -16.73 18.87
N PRO A 227 -15.88 -15.48 18.47
CA PRO A 227 -14.87 -14.58 17.93
C PRO A 227 -13.61 -14.44 18.80
N ARG A 228 -13.72 -14.64 20.12
CA ARG A 228 -12.58 -14.59 21.05
C ARG A 228 -11.64 -15.79 20.97
N ASP A 229 -12.03 -16.85 20.27
CA ASP A 229 -11.17 -18.02 20.01
C ASP A 229 -10.05 -17.70 19.00
N SER A 230 -10.18 -16.60 18.23
CA SER A 230 -9.16 -16.13 17.31
C SER A 230 -8.23 -15.11 17.98
N GLU A 231 -6.92 -15.36 17.92
CA GLU A 231 -5.89 -14.41 18.39
C GLU A 231 -5.91 -13.08 17.61
N TYR A 232 -6.42 -13.08 16.38
CA TYR A 232 -6.51 -11.89 15.52
C TYR A 232 -7.78 -11.06 15.79
N ILE A 233 -8.88 -11.72 16.15
CA ILE A 233 -10.18 -11.05 16.35
C ILE A 233 -10.37 -10.61 17.80
N LYS A 234 -9.88 -11.39 18.75
CA LYS A 234 -9.98 -11.07 20.18
C LYS A 234 -9.50 -9.64 20.51
N PRO A 235 -8.33 -9.17 20.01
CA PRO A 235 -7.88 -7.80 20.25
C PRO A 235 -8.80 -6.72 19.69
N LEU A 236 -9.61 -7.04 18.67
CA LEU A 236 -10.60 -6.12 18.08
C LEU A 236 -11.83 -5.96 19.00
N LEU A 237 -12.08 -6.94 19.87
CA LEU A 237 -13.26 -7.00 20.73
C LEU A 237 -13.03 -6.53 22.16
N ASP A 238 -11.83 -6.74 22.68
CA ASP A 238 -11.48 -6.49 24.09
C ASP A 238 -11.26 -4.98 24.40
N GLY A 239 -11.72 -4.09 23.51
CA GLY A 239 -11.64 -2.64 23.65
C GLY A 239 -10.38 -2.08 22.97
N PHE A 240 -9.89 -0.95 23.46
CA PHE A 240 -8.69 -0.31 22.91
C PHE A 240 -7.41 -0.67 23.68
N GLY A 241 -7.53 -1.40 24.79
CA GLY A 241 -6.40 -1.88 25.60
C GLY A 241 -5.53 -0.76 26.20
N GLU A 242 -4.53 -1.16 26.97
CA GLU A 242 -3.29 -0.38 27.09
C GLU A 242 -2.46 -0.79 25.87
N HIS A 243 -2.36 0.06 24.87
CA HIS A 243 -1.36 -0.13 23.83
C HIS A 243 -0.02 0.13 24.51
N GLU A 244 0.61 -0.91 25.06
CA GLU A 244 2.04 -0.85 25.34
C GLU A 244 2.69 -0.62 23.97
N GLU A 245 3.25 0.58 23.81
CA GLU A 245 4.27 0.87 22.81
C GLU A 245 5.28 -0.30 22.83
N GLN A 246 5.14 -1.24 21.91
CA GLN A 246 6.33 -1.61 21.19
C GLN A 246 6.46 -0.54 20.13
N ASP A 247 7.16 0.53 20.52
CA ASP A 247 7.82 1.46 19.59
C ASP A 247 8.80 0.63 18.75
N ASN A 248 8.23 -0.14 17.82
CA ASN A 248 8.91 -0.78 16.71
C ASN A 248 8.85 0.14 15.49
N SER A 249 8.41 1.38 15.66
CA SER A 249 8.58 2.41 14.66
C SER A 249 10.09 2.61 14.55
N PRO A 250 10.70 2.34 13.37
CA PRO A 250 12.12 2.60 13.19
C PRO A 250 12.37 4.06 13.57
N SER A 251 13.37 4.28 14.42
CA SER A 251 13.81 5.60 14.83
C SER A 251 14.08 6.45 13.59
N PRO A 252 14.02 7.80 13.67
CA PRO A 252 14.37 8.66 12.55
C PRO A 252 15.74 8.33 11.93
N GLU A 253 16.65 7.76 12.71
CA GLU A 253 17.98 7.33 12.29
C GLU A 253 17.93 6.00 11.53
N GLU A 254 17.11 5.04 11.96
CA GLU A 254 16.84 3.79 11.22
C GLU A 254 16.06 4.06 9.93
N ARG A 255 15.10 4.99 9.93
CA ARG A 255 14.35 5.43 8.73
C ARG A 255 15.24 6.07 7.66
N ASN A 256 16.31 6.73 8.08
CA ASN A 256 17.25 7.43 7.18
C ASN A 256 18.51 6.61 6.86
N GLN A 257 18.70 5.44 7.50
CA GLN A 257 19.83 4.54 7.25
C GLN A 257 19.53 3.46 6.20
N GLU A 258 18.26 3.16 5.93
CA GLU A 258 17.89 2.23 4.86
C GLU A 258 18.00 2.94 3.51
N ASP A 259 19.02 2.53 2.74
CA ASP A 259 19.32 2.98 1.38
C ASP A 259 18.03 3.01 0.52
N PRO A 260 17.74 4.10 -0.22
CA PRO A 260 16.57 4.19 -1.12
C PRO A 260 16.50 3.11 -2.22
N GLU A 261 17.44 2.17 -2.28
CA GLU A 261 17.35 0.95 -3.09
C GLU A 261 16.03 0.19 -2.90
N TRP A 262 15.44 0.19 -1.69
CA TRP A 262 14.15 -0.49 -1.48
C TRP A 262 13.00 0.17 -2.24
N LEU A 263 13.00 1.50 -2.39
CA LEU A 263 11.98 2.22 -3.14
C LEU A 263 12.14 1.92 -4.63
N LEU A 264 13.38 1.79 -5.10
CA LEU A 264 13.69 1.34 -6.46
C LEU A 264 13.30 -0.13 -6.68
N GLU A 265 13.48 -1.01 -5.69
CA GLU A 265 13.03 -2.41 -5.74
C GLU A 265 11.49 -2.51 -5.73
N TYR A 266 10.82 -1.70 -4.91
CA TYR A 266 9.36 -1.61 -4.90
C TYR A 266 8.82 -1.07 -6.24
N MET A 267 9.37 0.03 -6.75
CA MET A 267 8.97 0.62 -8.03
C MET A 267 9.34 -0.25 -9.24
N ALA A 268 10.42 -1.02 -9.18
CA ALA A 268 10.78 -1.98 -10.23
C ALA A 268 9.86 -3.22 -10.24
N ASN A 269 9.13 -3.45 -9.16
CA ASN A 269 8.21 -4.57 -8.97
C ASN A 269 6.73 -4.15 -8.95
N LEU A 270 6.41 -2.90 -9.31
CA LEU A 270 5.07 -2.43 -9.70
C LEU A 270 4.86 -2.69 -11.21
#